data_AF-L0MXW4-F1
#
_entry.id   AF-L0MXW4-F1
#
_cell.length_a   1.000
_cell.length_b   1.000
_cell.length_c   1.000
_cell.angle_alpha   90.00
_cell.angle_beta   90.00
_cell.angle_gamma   90.00
#
_symmetry.space_group_name_H-M   'P 1'
#
loop_
_entity.id
_entity.type
_entity.pdbx_description
1 polymer ?
#
loop_
_entity_poly.entity_id
_entity_poly.type
_entity_poly.pdbx_seq_one_letter_code
_entity_poly.pdbx_strand_id
1 'polypeptide(L)' 'MPHATATVNGVLVAETDSYEVVDGNIYFPPSAIKESHFTPTSTKTHCPYKGEASYYTITTNKTEVKDA' A
#
# COMPACT_ATOMS: atom_id res chain seq x y z
N MET A 1 21.68 1.27 -4.69
CA MET A 1 20.92 1.36 -3.43
C MET A 1 19.62 0.62 -3.63
N PRO A 2 19.07 -0.10 -2.63
CA PRO A 2 17.78 -0.77 -2.79
C PRO A 2 16.71 0.29 -3.07
N HIS A 3 15.90 0.06 -4.09
CA HIS A 3 14.80 0.94 -4.49
C HIS A 3 13.58 0.06 -4.72
N ALA A 4 12.47 0.38 -4.07
CA ALA A 4 11.23 -0.36 -4.16
C ALA A 4 10.15 0.50 -4.82
N THR A 5 9.33 -0.14 -5.66
CA THR A 5 8.19 0.48 -6.32
C THR A 5 6.98 -0.43 -6.23
N ALA A 6 5.79 0.15 -6.03
CA ALA A 6 4.51 -0.55 -6.15
C ALA A 6 3.68 0.08 -7.26
N THR A 7 3.14 -0.74 -8.16
CA THR A 7 2.28 -0.28 -9.26
C THR A 7 0.94 -1.00 -9.23
N VAL A 8 -0.13 -0.26 -9.48
CA VAL A 8 -1.49 -0.80 -9.68
C VAL A 8 -1.99 -0.36 -11.05
N ASN A 9 -2.41 -1.31 -11.89
CA ASN A 9 -2.83 -1.04 -13.27
C ASN A 9 -1.80 -0.21 -14.08
N GLY A 10 -0.51 -0.44 -13.85
CA GLY A 10 0.58 0.29 -14.50
C GLY A 10 0.84 1.71 -13.96
N VAL A 11 0.08 2.16 -12.95
CA VAL A 11 0.30 3.44 -12.28
C VAL A 11 1.16 3.23 -11.04
N LEU A 12 2.24 4.00 -10.91
CA LEU A 12 3.10 4.00 -9.72
C LEU A 12 2.36 4.62 -8.54
N VAL A 13 2.14 3.84 -7.47
CA VAL A 13 1.39 4.25 -6.28
C VAL A 13 2.26 4.40 -5.04
N ALA A 14 3.45 3.80 -5.03
CA ALA A 14 4.46 4.04 -3.99
C ALA A 14 5.87 3.82 -4.53
N GLU A 15 6.83 4.59 -4.04
CA GLU A 15 8.26 4.43 -4.35
C GLU A 15 9.14 4.91 -3.18
N THR A 16 10.22 4.19 -2.90
CA THR A 16 11.13 4.56 -1.79
C THR A 16 12.48 3.84 -1.89
N ASP A 17 13.52 4.49 -1.37
CA ASP A 17 14.83 3.88 -1.11
C ASP A 17 14.93 3.28 0.31
N SER A 18 13.91 3.52 1.15
CA SER A 18 13.82 3.03 2.52
C SER A 18 12.48 2.33 2.76
N TYR A 19 12.56 1.03 3.04
CA TYR A 19 11.41 0.17 3.29
C TYR A 19 11.80 -0.95 4.26
N GLU A 20 10.80 -1.54 4.89
CA GLU A 20 10.98 -2.73 5.71
C GLU A 20 10.53 -3.98 4.95
N VAL A 21 11.15 -5.11 5.25
CA VAL A 21 10.70 -6.41 4.75
C VAL A 21 10.22 -7.24 5.92
N VAL A 22 8.92 -7.58 5.90
CA VAL A 22 8.29 -8.39 6.94
C VAL A 22 7.63 -9.59 6.27
N ASP A 23 8.05 -10.80 6.68
CA ASP A 23 7.61 -12.07 6.09
C ASP A 23 7.74 -12.11 4.56
N GLY A 24 8.82 -11.54 4.03
CA GLY A 24 9.09 -11.47 2.58
C GLY A 24 8.29 -10.41 1.82
N ASN A 25 7.45 -9.61 2.49
CA ASN A 25 6.67 -8.53 1.87
C ASN A 25 7.32 -7.18 2.14
N ILE A 26 7.25 -6.27 1.16
CA ILE A 26 7.76 -4.90 1.28
C ILE A 26 6.70 -4.02 1.95
N TYR A 27 7.10 -3.36 3.04
CA TYR A 27 6.31 -2.35 3.73
C TYR A 27 6.87 -0.97 3.40
N PHE A 28 6.07 -0.19 2.66
CA PHE A 28 6.38 1.19 2.32
C PHE A 28 6.06 2.10 3.51
N PRO A 29 6.93 3.07 3.85
CA PRO A 29 6.57 4.09 4.83
C PRO A 29 5.46 4.99 4.27
N PRO A 30 4.61 5.62 5.11
CA PRO A 30 3.53 6.48 4.64
C PRO A 30 3.98 7.60 3.69
N SER A 31 5.17 8.16 3.93
CA SER A 31 5.76 9.22 3.08
C SER A 31 6.10 8.77 1.65
N ALA A 32 6.17 7.46 1.40
CA ALA A 32 6.42 6.88 0.08
C ALA A 32 5.13 6.66 -0.72
N ILE A 33 3.96 6.79 -0.08
CA ILE A 33 2.65 6.52 -0.69
C ILE A 33 2.15 7.76 -1.44
N LYS A 34 1.67 7.57 -2.67
CA LYS A 34 1.00 8.62 -3.43
C LYS A 34 -0.47 8.68 -3.02
N GLU A 35 -0.73 9.34 -1.90
CA GLU A 35 -2.04 9.39 -1.21
C GLU A 35 -3.23 9.75 -2.12
N SER A 36 -3.01 10.51 -3.20
CA SER A 36 -4.05 10.85 -4.18
C SER A 36 -4.73 9.64 -4.84
N HIS A 37 -4.10 8.46 -4.78
CA HIS A 37 -4.67 7.21 -5.30
C HIS A 37 -5.44 6.41 -4.25
N PHE A 38 -5.37 6.75 -2.95
CA PHE A 38 -5.84 5.91 -1.86
C PHE A 38 -7.03 6.56 -1.14
N THR A 39 -8.10 5.80 -0.97
CA THR A 39 -9.25 6.19 -0.14
C THR A 39 -9.41 5.20 1.02
N PRO A 40 -9.47 5.66 2.28
CA PRO A 40 -9.65 4.77 3.41
C PRO A 40 -11.01 4.07 3.36
N THR A 41 -11.07 2.85 3.90
CA THR A 41 -12.32 2.09 4.03
C THR A 41 -12.61 1.78 5.50
N SER A 42 -13.80 1.25 5.77
CA SER A 42 -14.12 0.67 7.07
C SER A 42 -13.57 -0.75 7.26
N THR A 43 -13.02 -1.36 6.21
CA THR A 43 -12.52 -2.74 6.24
C THR A 43 -11.26 -2.81 7.09
N LYS A 44 -11.29 -3.68 8.10
CA LYS A 44 -10.20 -3.95 9.04
C LYS A 44 -10.07 -5.44 9.27
N THR A 45 -8.84 -5.93 9.40
CA THR A 45 -8.57 -7.31 9.81
C THR A 45 -7.59 -7.32 10.97
N HIS A 46 -7.64 -8.37 11.80
CA HIS A 46 -6.80 -8.49 12.97
C HIS A 46 -5.90 -9.72 12.87
N CYS A 47 -4.60 -9.52 13.06
CA CYS A 47 -3.59 -10.57 13.19
C CYS A 47 -3.02 -10.52 14.62
N PRO A 48 -3.00 -11.63 15.37
CA PRO A 48 -2.47 -11.63 16.74
C PRO A 48 -1.03 -11.17 16.88
N TYR A 49 -0.23 -11.30 15.82
CA TYR A 49 1.18 -10.90 15.79
C TYR A 49 1.37 -9.47 15.26
N LYS A 50 0.63 -9.07 14.23
CA LYS A 50 0.82 -7.79 13.52
C LYS A 50 -0.14 -6.67 13.93
N GLY A 51 -1.15 -6.98 14.75
CA GLY A 51 -2.17 -6.04 15.17
C GLY A 51 -3.31 -5.88 14.15
N GLU A 52 -3.87 -4.67 14.07
CA GLU A 52 -4.97 -4.34 13.17
C GLU A 52 -4.44 -3.78 11.83
N ALA A 53 -4.85 -4.39 10.72
CA ALA A 53 -4.65 -3.87 9.38
C ALA A 53 -5.88 -3.04 8.95
N SER A 54 -5.64 -1.86 8.41
CA SER A 54 -6.67 -1.03 7.77
C SER A 54 -6.48 -1.07 6.26
N TYR A 55 -7.59 -1.19 5.52
CA TYR A 55 -7.56 -1.35 4.07
C TYR A 55 -7.98 -0.07 3.36
N TYR A 56 -7.45 0.12 2.15
CA TYR A 56 -7.71 1.26 1.29
C TYR A 56 -8.26 0.79 -0.05
N THR A 57 -9.12 1.61 -0.66
CA THR A 57 -9.46 1.48 -2.07
C THR A 57 -8.45 2.28 -2.88
N ILE A 58 -7.85 1.64 -3.90
CA ILE A 58 -6.90 2.28 -4.81
C ILE A 58 -7.60 2.62 -6.12
N THR A 59 -7.56 3.90 -6.52
CA THR A 59 -8.15 4.39 -7.78
C THR A 59 -7.06 4.74 -8.78
N THR A 60 -7.03 4.00 -9.90
CA THR A 60 -6.08 4.18 -11.01
C THR A 60 -6.80 4.06 -12.34
N ASN A 61 -6.52 4.94 -13.32
CA ASN A 61 -7.12 4.88 -14.66
C ASN A 61 -8.66 4.76 -14.69
N LYS A 62 -9.36 5.38 -13.71
CA LYS A 62 -10.82 5.27 -13.50
C LYS A 62 -11.32 3.87 -13.09
N THR A 63 -10.42 3.01 -12.64
CA THR A 63 -10.71 1.70 -12.05
C THR A 63 -10.41 1.74 -10.55
N GLU A 64 -11.34 1.21 -9.75
CA GLU A 64 -11.16 1.01 -8.32
C GLU A 64 -10.75 -0.42 -8.03
N VAL A 65 -9.70 -0.58 -7.22
CA VAL A 65 -9.34 -1.85 -6.59
C VAL A 65 -9.67 -1.71 -5.11
N LYS A 66 -10.75 -2.36 -4.68
CA LYS A 66 -11.27 -2.25 -3.31
C LYS A 66 -10.43 -3.11 -2.36
N ASP A 67 -10.21 -2.56 -1.17
CA ASP A 67 -9.48 -3.22 -0.07
C ASP A 67 -8.15 -3.86 -0.51
N ALA A 68 -7.34 -3.05 -1.23
CA ALA A 68 -6.07 -3.45 -1.82
C ALA A 68 -4.87 -3.17 -0.90
#